data_AF-A0A432ZXY6-F1
#
_entry.id   AF-A0A432ZXY6-F1
#
_cell.length_a   1.000
_cell.length_b   1.000
_cell.length_c   1.000
_cell.angle_alpha   90.00
_cell.angle_beta   90.00
_cell.angle_gamma   90.00
#
_symmetry.space_group_name_H-M   'P 1'
#
loop_
_entity.id
_entity.type
_entity.pdbx_description
1 polymer ?
#
loop_
_entity_poly.entity_id
_entity_poly.type
_entity_poly.pdbx_seq_one_letter_code
_entity_poly.pdbx_strand_id
1 'polypeptide(L)'
;MSAFSKDTVKTIAESLGIGNLKEDVAAALAQDVEYRIHEIVQEALKFMRHSKRSKLTVDDISNALRVRNVEPLYGFSSGEPYRFKRAVSNMHELYYVEDEEIDFDTILSKPLPKVPLDVTFTGWWGVSGRRKPAIAEESL
;
A
#
# COMPACT_ATOMS: atom_id res chain seq x y z
N MET A 1 22.15 -10.49 3.85
CA MET A 1 21.10 -11.50 3.62
C MET A 1 19.84 -10.74 3.29
N SER A 2 19.21 -11.08 2.16
CA SER A 2 17.95 -10.46 1.75
C SER A 2 16.82 -10.94 2.67
N ALA A 3 15.93 -10.04 3.09
CA ALA A 3 14.72 -10.42 3.81
C ALA A 3 13.65 -11.01 2.87
N PHE A 4 13.79 -10.80 1.56
CA PHE A 4 12.90 -11.34 0.54
C PHE A 4 13.19 -12.83 0.29
N SER A 5 12.14 -13.66 0.28
CA SER A 5 12.31 -15.10 0.16
C SER A 5 12.73 -15.51 -1.25
N LYS A 6 13.83 -16.26 -1.34
CA LYS A 6 14.27 -16.93 -2.57
C LYS A 6 13.23 -17.95 -3.07
N ASP A 7 12.42 -18.51 -2.18
CA ASP A 7 11.40 -19.49 -2.54
C ASP A 7 10.28 -18.80 -3.33
N THR A 8 9.92 -17.56 -2.98
CA THR A 8 8.98 -16.75 -3.76
C THR A 8 9.47 -16.52 -5.19
N VAL A 9 10.78 -16.26 -5.38
CA VAL A 9 11.37 -16.11 -6.72
C VAL A 9 11.29 -17.42 -7.50
N LYS A 10 11.54 -18.57 -6.86
CA LYS A 10 11.41 -19.89 -7.49
C LYS A 10 9.98 -20.20 -7.88
N THR A 11 8.98 -19.93 -7.02
CA THR A 11 7.57 -20.13 -7.34
C THR A 11 7.11 -19.29 -8.54
N ILE A 12 7.60 -18.05 -8.67
CA ILE A 12 7.35 -17.21 -9.84
C ILE A 12 8.06 -17.76 -11.09
N ALA A 13 9.27 -18.29 -10.95
CA ALA A 13 9.97 -18.94 -12.07
C ALA A 13 9.22 -20.19 -12.56
N GLU A 14 8.69 -21.00 -11.65
CA GLU A 14 7.88 -22.18 -11.96
C GLU A 14 6.57 -21.82 -12.67
N SER A 15 5.91 -20.72 -12.30
CA SER A 15 4.70 -20.26 -13.00
C SER A 15 4.96 -19.83 -14.46
N LEU A 16 6.22 -19.47 -14.77
CA LEU A 16 6.70 -19.21 -16.13
C LEU A 16 7.25 -20.47 -16.83
N GLY A 17 7.15 -21.65 -16.20
CA GLY A 17 7.64 -22.92 -16.75
C GLY A 17 9.14 -23.18 -16.51
N ILE A 18 9.82 -22.41 -15.67
CA ILE A 18 11.24 -22.56 -15.35
C ILE A 18 11.38 -23.36 -14.04
N GLY A 19 11.45 -24.69 -14.15
CA GLY A 19 11.43 -25.57 -12.97
C GLY A 19 12.75 -25.74 -12.19
N ASN A 20 13.91 -25.50 -12.80
CA ASN A 20 15.22 -25.77 -12.20
C ASN A 20 16.08 -24.50 -12.06
N LEU A 21 15.56 -23.48 -11.36
CA LEU A 21 16.32 -22.27 -11.07
C LEU A 21 17.41 -22.54 -10.03
N LYS A 22 18.67 -22.25 -10.38
CA LYS A 22 19.81 -22.40 -9.47
C LYS A 22 19.67 -21.52 -8.23
N GLU A 23 20.13 -22.02 -7.10
CA GLU A 23 19.97 -21.37 -5.80
C GLU A 23 20.69 -20.01 -5.73
N ASP A 24 21.91 -19.92 -6.28
CA ASP A 24 22.67 -18.67 -6.32
C ASP A 24 21.96 -17.59 -7.17
N VAL A 25 21.28 -17.99 -8.24
CA VAL A 25 20.53 -17.08 -9.12
C VAL A 25 19.28 -16.59 -8.40
N ALA A 26 18.55 -17.49 -7.74
CA ALA A 26 17.38 -17.13 -6.95
C ALA A 26 17.74 -16.16 -5.80
N ALA A 27 18.89 -16.40 -5.14
CA ALA A 27 19.38 -15.53 -4.07
C ALA A 27 19.78 -14.13 -4.57
N ALA A 28 20.49 -14.07 -5.71
CA ALA A 28 20.87 -12.79 -6.31
C ALA A 28 19.64 -11.99 -6.78
N LEU A 29 18.66 -12.65 -7.41
CA LEU A 29 17.42 -12.02 -7.83
C LEU A 29 16.59 -11.51 -6.65
N ALA A 30 16.48 -12.29 -5.56
CA ALA A 30 15.76 -11.86 -4.36
C ALA A 30 16.38 -10.57 -3.78
N GLN A 31 17.71 -10.46 -3.78
CA GLN A 31 18.40 -9.27 -3.31
C GLN A 31 18.16 -8.04 -4.21
N ASP A 32 18.15 -8.22 -5.54
CA ASP A 32 17.86 -7.12 -6.46
C ASP A 32 16.39 -6.66 -6.35
N VAL A 33 15.45 -7.61 -6.23
CA VAL A 33 14.02 -7.31 -6.00
C VAL A 33 13.84 -6.50 -4.71
N GLU A 34 14.47 -6.92 -3.62
CA GLU A 34 14.41 -6.19 -2.36
C GLU A 34 14.98 -4.77 -2.50
N TYR A 35 16.10 -4.61 -3.21
CA TYR A 35 16.66 -3.28 -3.48
C TYR A 35 15.67 -2.39 -4.23
N ARG A 36 14.99 -2.92 -5.26
CA ARG A 36 13.97 -2.19 -6.03
C ARG A 36 12.77 -1.81 -5.18
N ILE A 37 12.31 -2.68 -4.29
CA ILE A 37 11.22 -2.38 -3.34
C ILE A 37 11.62 -1.20 -2.45
N HIS A 38 12.82 -1.23 -1.86
CA HIS A 38 13.31 -0.14 -1.02
C HIS A 38 13.42 1.18 -1.79
N GLU A 39 13.89 1.13 -3.03
CA GLU A 39 14.01 2.29 -3.90
C GLU A 39 12.65 2.96 -4.17
N ILE A 40 11.61 2.17 -4.46
CA ILE A 40 10.23 2.65 -4.65
C ILE A 40 9.67 3.23 -3.34
N VAL A 41 9.86 2.53 -2.22
CA VAL A 41 9.37 2.97 -0.90
C VAL A 41 10.02 4.30 -0.49
N GLN A 42 11.33 4.46 -0.72
CA GLN A 42 12.03 5.70 -0.42
C GLN A 42 11.48 6.88 -1.23
N GLU A 43 11.17 6.67 -2.51
CA GLU A 43 10.57 7.71 -3.35
C GLU A 43 9.14 8.03 -2.90
N ALA A 44 8.34 7.01 -2.55
CA ALA A 44 6.98 7.19 -2.03
C ALA A 44 6.98 7.97 -0.70
N LEU A 45 7.97 7.75 0.18
CA LEU A 45 8.11 8.51 1.42
C LEU A 45 8.36 10.01 1.18
N LYS A 46 9.01 10.38 0.07
CA LYS A 46 9.15 11.81 -0.31
C LYS A 46 7.77 12.39 -0.65
N PHE A 47 6.97 11.70 -1.45
CA PHE A 47 5.60 12.13 -1.76
C PHE A 47 4.74 12.28 -0.51
N MET A 48 4.82 11.32 0.42
CA MET A 48 4.11 11.37 1.70
C MET A 48 4.51 12.61 2.52
N ARG A 49 5.82 12.85 2.67
CA ARG A 49 6.35 13.98 3.44
C ARG A 49 6.02 15.32 2.79
N HIS A 50 6.13 15.43 1.47
CA HIS A 50 5.77 16.64 0.73
C HIS A 50 4.26 16.92 0.74
N SER A 51 3.44 15.87 0.90
CA SER A 51 1.99 15.98 1.14
C SER A 51 1.62 16.34 2.58
N LYS A 52 2.61 16.58 3.46
CA LYS A 52 2.42 16.87 4.90
C LYS A 52 1.65 15.76 5.64
N ARG A 53 1.74 14.52 5.18
CA ARG A 53 1.13 13.34 5.82
C ARG A 53 2.21 12.52 6.54
N SER A 54 1.80 11.79 7.58
CA SER A 54 2.64 10.80 8.28
C SER A 54 2.30 9.35 7.91
N LYS A 55 1.15 9.15 7.26
CA LYS A 55 0.68 7.84 6.78
C LYS A 55 0.93 7.72 5.28
N LEU A 56 1.66 6.67 4.89
CA LEU A 56 1.90 6.30 3.51
C LEU A 56 0.60 5.77 2.88
N THR A 57 0.27 6.28 1.70
CA THR A 57 -0.94 5.92 0.96
C THR A 57 -0.58 5.28 -0.38
N VAL A 58 -1.56 4.63 -1.02
CA VAL A 58 -1.40 4.02 -2.35
C VAL A 58 -1.02 5.08 -3.40
N ASP A 59 -1.54 6.30 -3.27
CA ASP A 59 -1.22 7.40 -4.18
C ASP A 59 0.27 7.78 -4.12
N ASP A 60 0.90 7.70 -2.95
CA ASP A 60 2.34 7.98 -2.79
C ASP A 60 3.18 6.97 -3.58
N ILE A 61 2.80 5.68 -3.51
CA ILE A 61 3.46 4.60 -4.25
C ILE A 61 3.20 4.76 -5.75
N SER A 62 1.97 5.08 -6.15
CA SER A 62 1.60 5.29 -7.55
C SER A 62 2.40 6.43 -8.18
N ASN A 63 2.59 7.53 -7.44
CA ASN A 63 3.44 8.64 -7.86
C ASN A 63 4.92 8.24 -7.95
N ALA A 64 5.41 7.45 -7.00
CA ALA A 64 6.77 6.91 -7.04
C ALA A 64 7.00 6.03 -8.28
N LEU A 65 6.08 5.11 -8.59
CA LEU A 65 6.15 4.27 -9.80
C LEU A 65 6.23 5.14 -11.06
N ARG A 66 5.41 6.18 -11.15
CA ARG A 66 5.39 7.10 -12.29
C ARG A 66 6.72 7.83 -12.48
N VAL A 67 7.33 8.35 -11.41
CA VAL A 67 8.63 9.04 -11.49
C VAL A 67 9.76 8.07 -11.86
N ARG A 68 9.65 6.81 -11.42
CA ARG A 68 10.63 5.76 -11.74
C ARG A 68 10.41 5.12 -13.11
N ASN A 69 9.46 5.60 -13.90
CA ASN A 69 9.07 5.04 -15.20
C ASN A 69 8.70 3.55 -15.12
N VAL A 70 8.10 3.13 -14.01
CA VAL A 70 7.52 1.80 -13.84
C VAL A 70 6.07 1.85 -14.31
N GLU A 71 5.59 0.77 -14.92
CA GLU A 71 4.21 0.65 -15.33
C GLU A 71 3.25 0.86 -14.14
N PRO A 72 2.17 1.64 -14.31
CA PRO A 72 1.23 1.93 -13.24
C PRO A 72 0.45 0.68 -12.85
N LEU A 73 0.25 0.50 -11.54
CA LEU A 73 -0.58 -0.56 -10.98
C LEU A 73 -2.00 -0.03 -10.74
N TYR A 74 -2.97 -0.61 -11.44
CA TYR A 74 -4.39 -0.23 -11.35
C TYR A 74 -5.13 -1.10 -10.32
N GLY A 75 -6.29 -0.61 -9.85
CA GLY A 75 -7.18 -1.37 -8.97
C GLY A 75 -6.98 -1.16 -7.46
N PHE A 76 -6.04 -0.31 -7.05
CA PHE A 76 -5.70 -0.09 -5.63
C PHE A 76 -6.33 1.17 -5.00
N SER A 77 -7.26 1.84 -5.69
CA SER A 77 -7.92 3.06 -5.22
C SER A 77 -9.19 2.81 -4.40
N SER A 78 -9.63 1.55 -4.27
CA SER A 78 -10.80 1.21 -3.46
C SER A 78 -10.49 1.37 -1.97
N GLY A 79 -11.47 1.85 -1.21
CA GLY A 79 -11.34 1.99 0.25
C GLY A 79 -11.47 0.67 1.01
N GLU A 80 -11.77 -0.43 0.31
CA GLU A 80 -11.97 -1.73 0.94
C GLU A 80 -10.63 -2.46 1.13
N PRO A 81 -10.34 -2.95 2.35
CA PRO A 81 -9.10 -3.65 2.63
C PRO A 81 -9.11 -5.04 1.96
N TYR A 82 -8.02 -5.38 1.28
CA TYR A 82 -7.81 -6.74 0.78
C TYR A 82 -7.80 -7.76 1.91
N ARG A 83 -8.60 -8.82 1.75
CA ARG A 83 -8.66 -9.95 2.69
C ARG A 83 -7.97 -11.16 2.08
N PHE A 84 -6.76 -11.45 2.56
CA PHE A 84 -6.02 -12.64 2.14
C PHE A 84 -6.57 -13.88 2.86
N LYS A 85 -7.02 -14.86 2.09
CA LYS A 85 -7.42 -16.19 2.59
C LYS A 85 -6.26 -17.17 2.42
N ARG A 86 -6.03 -18.00 3.43
CA ARG A 86 -5.05 -19.09 3.37
C ARG A 86 -5.67 -20.31 2.70
N ALA A 87 -5.09 -20.77 1.60
CA ALA A 87 -5.46 -22.03 0.99
C ALA A 87 -4.87 -23.19 1.81
N VAL A 88 -5.68 -24.21 2.06
CA VAL A 88 -5.23 -25.42 2.76
C VAL A 88 -4.52 -26.31 1.75
N SER A 89 -3.19 -26.25 1.74
CA SER A 89 -2.34 -27.17 1.01
C SER A 89 -1.36 -27.83 1.96
N ASN A 90 -1.11 -29.12 1.78
CA ASN A 90 -0.28 -29.92 2.68
C ASN A 90 1.22 -29.62 2.55
N MET A 91 1.63 -28.86 1.53
CA MET A 91 3.04 -28.71 1.15
C MET A 91 3.56 -27.27 1.23
N HIS A 92 2.72 -26.27 0.96
CA HIS A 92 3.11 -24.85 0.99
C HIS A 92 1.98 -23.96 1.52
N GLU A 93 2.33 -22.93 2.29
CA GLU A 93 1.38 -21.90 2.71
C GLU A 93 1.08 -20.98 1.52
N LEU A 94 -0.11 -21.14 0.95
CA LEU A 94 -0.58 -20.34 -0.17
C LEU A 94 -1.64 -19.36 0.34
N TYR A 95 -1.52 -18.11 -0.11
CA TYR A 95 -2.50 -17.07 0.16
C TYR A 95 -3.09 -16.58 -1.15
N TYR A 96 -4.40 -16.38 -1.17
CA TYR A 96 -5.10 -15.82 -2.32
C TYR A 96 -6.07 -14.75 -1.87
N VAL A 97 -6.39 -13.84 -2.79
CA VAL A 97 -7.49 -12.89 -2.64
C VAL A 97 -8.69 -13.51 -3.35
N GLU A 98 -9.79 -13.63 -2.64
CA GLU A 98 -11.05 -14.04 -3.26
C GLU A 98 -11.62 -12.87 -4.04
N ASP A 99 -11.99 -13.12 -5.29
CA ASP A 99 -12.66 -12.16 -6.15
C ASP A 99 -14.16 -12.46 -6.14
N GLU A 100 -14.92 -11.67 -5.38
CA GLU A 100 -16.37 -11.82 -5.32
C GLU A 100 -17.00 -11.16 -6.56
N GLU A 101 -17.71 -11.96 -7.36
CA GLU A 101 -18.48 -11.42 -8.48
C GLU A 101 -19.69 -10.64 -7.95
N ILE A 102 -19.78 -9.36 -8.32
CA ILE A 102 -20.86 -8.48 -7.90
C ILE A 102 -21.77 -8.23 -9.09
N ASP A 103 -23.07 -8.40 -8.89
CA ASP A 103 -24.08 -8.10 -9.90
C ASP A 103 -24.18 -6.59 -10.16
N PHE A 104 -24.34 -6.21 -11.43
CA PHE A 104 -24.36 -4.82 -11.85
C PHE A 104 -25.57 -4.07 -11.28
N ASP A 105 -26.73 -4.71 -11.16
CA ASP A 105 -27.94 -4.10 -10.61
C ASP A 105 -27.74 -3.72 -9.13
N THR A 106 -26.95 -4.50 -8.40
CA THR A 106 -26.58 -4.22 -7.01
C THR A 106 -25.70 -2.97 -6.91
N ILE A 107 -24.78 -2.77 -7.86
CA ILE A 107 -23.89 -1.60 -7.89
C ILE A 107 -24.69 -0.35 -8.29
N LEU A 108 -25.53 -0.46 -9.32
CA LEU A 108 -26.31 0.66 -9.84
C LEU A 108 -27.36 1.16 -8.84
N SER A 109 -27.86 0.29 -7.97
CA SER A 109 -28.84 0.63 -6.94
C SER A 109 -28.22 1.17 -5.63
N LYS A 110 -26.88 1.18 -5.48
CA LYS A 110 -26.23 1.72 -4.28
C LYS A 110 -26.46 3.24 -4.17
N PRO A 111 -26.87 3.75 -2.99
CA PRO A 111 -27.04 5.18 -2.79
C PRO A 111 -25.69 5.90 -2.86
N LEU A 112 -25.72 7.16 -3.30
CA LEU A 112 -24.54 8.00 -3.36
C LEU A 112 -23.93 8.21 -1.97
N PRO A 113 -22.60 8.21 -1.85
CA PRO A 113 -21.93 8.48 -0.58
C PRO A 113 -22.22 9.91 -0.12
N LYS A 114 -22.22 10.12 1.20
CA LYS A 114 -22.37 11.46 1.77
C LYS A 114 -21.15 12.31 1.45
N VAL A 115 -21.40 13.53 1.01
CA VAL A 115 -20.34 14.51 0.76
C VAL A 115 -19.91 15.12 2.10
N PRO A 116 -18.59 15.20 2.39
CA PRO A 116 -18.10 15.89 3.59
C PRO A 116 -18.43 17.39 3.53
N LEU A 117 -18.41 18.05 4.69
CA LEU A 117 -18.52 19.50 4.76
C LEU A 117 -17.31 20.17 4.10
N ASP A 118 -17.54 21.37 3.56
CA ASP A 118 -16.47 22.18 2.99
C ASP A 118 -15.45 22.60 4.06
N VAL A 119 -14.21 22.82 3.60
CA VAL A 119 -13.09 23.20 4.46
C VAL A 119 -13.33 24.60 5.02
N THR A 120 -13.50 24.70 6.33
CA THR A 120 -13.54 25.96 7.10
C THR A 120 -12.35 26.04 8.06
N PHE A 121 -11.89 27.25 8.39
CA PHE A 121 -10.87 27.44 9.42
C PHE A 121 -11.50 28.00 10.70
N THR A 122 -11.00 27.54 11.84
CA THR A 122 -11.30 28.11 13.17
C THR A 122 -10.00 28.53 13.81
N GLY A 123 -9.91 29.78 14.24
CA GLY A 123 -8.70 30.36 14.83
C GLY A 123 -8.85 30.63 16.32
N TRP A 124 -7.81 30.34 17.10
CA TRP A 124 -7.73 30.61 18.53
C TRP A 124 -6.29 30.95 18.95
N TRP A 125 -6.11 31.58 20.10
CA TRP A 125 -4.81 32.01 20.60
C TRP A 125 -4.03 30.83 21.20
N GLY A 126 -3.07 30.28 20.44
CA GLY A 126 -2.31 29.10 20.85
C GLY A 126 -1.27 29.32 21.97
N VAL A 127 -0.82 30.56 22.23
CA VAL A 127 0.11 30.87 23.33
C VAL A 127 -0.15 32.29 23.85
N SER A 128 -0.56 32.42 25.11
CA SER A 128 -0.55 33.69 25.86
C SER A 128 0.41 33.56 27.05
N GLY A 129 1.71 33.77 26.81
CA GLY A 129 2.73 33.74 27.87
C GLY A 129 2.94 32.35 28.53
N ARG A 130 3.55 32.35 29.73
CA ARG A 130 3.96 31.12 30.47
C ARG A 130 2.79 30.24 30.94
N ARG A 131 1.54 30.61 30.69
CA ARG A 131 0.37 29.86 31.14
C ARG A 131 -0.57 29.66 29.96
N LYS A 132 -0.77 28.39 29.58
CA LYS A 132 -1.70 27.98 28.54
C LYS A 132 -3.12 28.41 28.92
N PRO A 133 -3.89 29.07 28.04
CA PRO A 133 -5.31 29.32 28.28
C PRO A 133 -6.06 27.99 28.25
N ALA A 134 -6.78 27.68 29.33
CA ALA A 134 -7.58 26.45 29.43
C ALA A 134 -8.81 26.55 28.51
N ILE A 135 -8.67 26.17 27.24
CA ILE A 135 -9.76 26.10 26.27
C ILE A 135 -10.01 24.62 25.96
N ALA A 136 -11.29 24.24 25.87
CA ALA A 136 -11.76 22.85 25.83
C ALA A 136 -11.24 22.01 24.63
N GLU A 137 -10.69 22.64 23.59
CA GLU A 137 -10.19 21.97 22.38
C GLU A 137 -8.72 21.48 22.50
N GLU A 138 -8.02 21.73 23.61
CA GLU A 138 -6.58 21.43 23.72
C GLU A 138 -6.25 19.93 23.95
N SER A 139 -7.23 19.02 23.88
CA SER A 139 -7.02 17.57 24.13
C SER A 139 -7.66 16.63 23.09
N LEU A 140 -7.68 17.03 21.82
CA LEU A 140 -7.97 16.14 20.68
C LEU A 140 -6.69 15.79 19.91
#